data_AF-A0A1V5JLA6-F1
#
_entry.id   AF-A0A1V5JLA6-F1
#
_cell.length_a   1.000
_cell.length_b   1.000
_cell.length_c   1.000
_cell.angle_alpha   90.00
_cell.angle_beta   90.00
_cell.angle_gamma   90.00
#
_symmetry.space_group_name_H-M   'P 1'
#
loop_
_entity.id
_entity.type
_entity.pdbx_description
1 polymer ?
#
loop_
_entity_poly.entity_id
_entity_poly.type
_entity_poly.pdbx_seq_one_letter_code
_entity_poly.pdbx_strand_id
1 'polypeptide(L)'
;MSTPERWFRLYPLDLIRWTMHNSHRLDLIPAPQFYLDKDPLRRMRSDGRIVPSDERPNDRHNTSQFIMDGGWGDNVEMDAADVLAAYWMARYYGFILQGE
;
A
#
# COMPACT_ATOMS: atom_id res chain seq x y z
N MET A 1 -9.75 0.87 16.19
CA MET A 1 -8.78 1.82 15.61
C MET A 1 -9.39 2.42 14.37
N SER A 2 -9.33 3.74 14.21
CA SER A 2 -9.72 4.36 12.94
C SER A 2 -8.77 3.87 11.84
N THR A 3 -9.25 3.76 10.59
CA THR A 3 -8.43 3.32 9.45
C THR A 3 -7.12 4.12 9.29
N PRO A 4 -7.10 5.47 9.51
CA PRO A 4 -5.87 6.26 9.43
C PRO A 4 -4.83 5.88 10.49
N GLU A 5 -5.21 5.74 11.76
CA GLU A 5 -4.28 5.38 12.84
C GLU A 5 -3.60 4.04 12.60
N ARG A 6 -4.37 3.04 12.15
CA ARG A 6 -3.83 1.72 11.83
C ARG A 6 -2.79 1.81 10.71
N TRP A 7 -3.07 2.59 9.66
CA TRP A 7 -2.15 2.74 8.54
C TRP A 7 -0.79 3.30 8.99
N PHE A 8 -0.77 4.39 9.77
CA PHE A 8 0.49 4.97 10.24
C PHE A 8 1.27 4.06 11.19
N ARG A 9 0.57 3.22 11.97
CA ARG A 9 1.23 2.25 12.86
C ARG A 9 1.87 1.08 12.12
N LEU A 10 1.34 0.73 10.95
CA LEU A 10 1.75 -0.43 10.16
C LEU A 10 2.59 -0.06 8.93
N TYR A 11 2.72 1.22 8.59
CA TYR A 11 3.51 1.61 7.43
C TYR A 11 5.00 1.25 7.65
N PRO A 12 5.62 0.48 6.74
CA PRO A 12 7.02 0.09 6.89
C PRO A 12 7.95 1.30 6.71
N LEU A 13 8.59 1.72 7.80
CA LEU A 13 9.46 2.91 7.84
C LEU A 13 10.90 2.64 7.38
N ASP A 14 11.24 1.40 7.00
CA ASP A 14 12.50 1.12 6.31
C ASP A 14 12.50 1.67 4.88
N LEU A 15 11.31 1.99 4.33
CA LEU A 15 11.07 2.54 2.99
C LEU A 15 11.60 1.68 1.84
N ILE A 16 12.06 0.45 2.14
CA ILE A 16 12.54 -0.49 1.14
C ILE A 16 11.34 -1.04 0.36
N ARG A 17 11.47 -1.15 -0.97
CA ARG A 17 10.43 -1.72 -1.84
C ARG A 17 10.54 -3.24 -1.92
N TRP A 18 10.43 -3.89 -0.76
CA TRP A 18 10.46 -5.34 -0.66
C TRP A 18 9.54 -6.01 -1.69
N THR A 19 10.04 -7.07 -2.30
CA THR A 19 9.21 -7.91 -3.18
C THR A 19 8.17 -8.65 -2.35
N MET A 20 6.90 -8.44 -2.67
CA MET A 20 5.76 -9.06 -2.02
C MET A 20 4.92 -9.82 -3.04
N HIS A 21 4.45 -11.01 -2.64
CA HIS A 21 3.54 -11.84 -3.44
C HIS A 21 2.29 -12.11 -2.62
N ASN A 22 1.17 -11.47 -2.93
CA ASN A 22 -0.10 -11.62 -2.23
C ASN A 22 -1.15 -12.40 -3.03
N SER A 23 -0.96 -12.65 -4.32
CA SER A 23 -1.97 -13.30 -5.18
C SER A 23 -2.37 -14.72 -4.75
N HIS A 24 -1.59 -15.35 -3.88
CA HIS A 24 -1.89 -16.66 -3.29
C HIS A 24 -2.91 -16.59 -2.13
N ARG A 25 -3.24 -15.40 -1.64
CA ARG A 25 -4.15 -15.19 -0.52
C ARG A 25 -5.60 -15.51 -0.90
N LEU A 26 -6.27 -16.25 -0.02
CA LEU A 26 -7.65 -16.71 -0.23
C LEU A 26 -8.70 -15.63 0.09
N ASP A 27 -8.33 -14.59 0.83
CA ASP A 27 -9.21 -13.48 1.19
C ASP A 27 -9.30 -12.39 0.09
N LEU A 28 -8.55 -12.54 -1.00
CA LEU A 28 -8.53 -11.58 -2.11
C LEU A 28 -9.57 -11.95 -3.16
N ILE A 29 -10.31 -10.95 -3.64
CA ILE A 29 -11.19 -11.10 -4.80
C ILE A 29 -10.41 -10.63 -6.04
N PRO A 30 -10.10 -11.52 -6.99
CA PRO A 30 -9.39 -11.12 -8.21
C PRO A 30 -10.20 -10.13 -9.04
N ALA A 31 -9.49 -9.26 -9.76
CA ALA A 31 -10.12 -8.43 -10.77
C ALA A 31 -10.76 -9.27 -11.88
N PRO A 32 -11.93 -8.86 -12.41
CA PRO A 32 -12.47 -9.43 -13.64
C PRO A 32 -11.45 -9.46 -14.78
N GLN A 33 -11.57 -10.43 -15.68
CA GLN A 33 -10.60 -10.66 -16.77
C GLN A 33 -10.29 -9.40 -17.60
N PHE A 34 -11.27 -8.53 -17.80
CA PHE A 34 -11.12 -7.31 -18.59
C PHE A 34 -10.31 -6.19 -17.89
N TYR A 35 -10.09 -6.31 -16.58
CA TYR A 35 -9.21 -5.43 -15.80
C TYR A 35 -7.82 -6.05 -15.56
N LEU A 36 -7.59 -7.29 -16.00
CA LEU A 36 -6.27 -7.89 -15.91
C LEU A 36 -5.38 -7.27 -16.98
N ASP A 37 -4.26 -6.68 -16.55
CA ASP A 37 -3.20 -6.27 -17.46
C ASP A 37 -2.60 -7.51 -18.14
N LYS A 38 -1.91 -7.32 -19.28
CA LYS A 38 -1.15 -8.40 -19.94
C LYS A 38 -0.03 -8.95 -19.05
N ASP A 39 0.40 -8.14 -18.09
CA ASP A 39 1.38 -8.51 -17.06
C ASP A 39 0.70 -9.28 -15.91
N PRO A 40 0.98 -10.59 -15.74
CA PRO A 40 0.39 -11.40 -14.69
C PRO A 40 0.81 -10.98 -13.26
N LEU A 41 1.81 -10.12 -13.09
CA LEU A 41 2.18 -9.52 -11.81
C LEU A 41 1.25 -8.37 -11.42
N ARG A 42 0.55 -7.76 -12.39
CA ARG A 42 -0.40 -6.66 -12.16
C ARG A 42 -1.81 -7.14 -11.86
N ARG A 43 -1.96 -8.29 -11.21
CA ARG A 43 -3.28 -8.71 -10.74
C ARG A 43 -3.78 -7.71 -9.70
N MET A 44 -4.98 -7.18 -9.94
CA MET A 44 -5.61 -6.19 -9.08
C MET A 44 -6.69 -6.84 -8.20
N ARG A 45 -6.98 -6.25 -7.05
CA ARG A 45 -8.18 -6.57 -6.25
C ARG A 45 -9.43 -5.91 -6.84
N SER A 46 -10.58 -6.59 -6.80
CA SER A 46 -11.88 -6.03 -7.24
C SER A 46 -12.84 -5.63 -6.12
N ASP A 47 -12.52 -5.94 -4.87
CA ASP A 47 -13.41 -5.70 -3.72
C ASP A 47 -13.38 -4.24 -3.20
N GLY A 48 -12.68 -3.35 -3.91
CA GLY A 48 -12.53 -1.94 -3.54
C GLY A 48 -11.61 -1.72 -2.32
N ARG A 49 -10.89 -2.75 -1.87
CA ARG A 49 -9.95 -2.65 -0.75
C ARG A 49 -8.52 -2.87 -1.24
N ILE A 50 -7.58 -2.13 -0.64
CA ILE A 50 -6.14 -2.34 -0.83
C ILE A 50 -5.62 -3.37 0.18
N VAL A 51 -4.49 -4.00 -0.14
CA VAL A 51 -3.73 -4.79 0.85
C VAL A 51 -3.23 -3.85 1.96
N PRO A 52 -3.18 -4.30 3.23
CA PRO A 52 -2.58 -3.51 4.32
C PRO A 52 -1.16 -3.03 3.97
N SER A 53 -0.75 -1.88 4.50
CA SER A 53 0.53 -1.22 4.15
C SER A 53 1.76 -2.04 4.53
N ASP A 54 1.68 -2.83 5.59
CA ASP A 54 2.70 -3.76 6.07
C ASP A 54 2.79 -5.05 5.25
N GLU A 55 1.77 -5.34 4.43
CA GLU A 55 1.66 -6.58 3.66
C GLU A 55 1.80 -6.34 2.15
N ARG A 56 2.20 -5.13 1.73
CA ARG A 56 2.37 -4.77 0.32
C ARG A 56 3.65 -3.99 0.09
N PRO A 57 4.12 -3.91 -1.17
CA PRO A 57 5.29 -3.09 -1.48
C PRO A 57 5.02 -1.62 -1.17
N ASN A 58 6.08 -0.93 -0.74
CA ASN A 58 6.10 0.53 -0.74
C ASN A 58 5.95 1.03 -2.17
N ASP A 59 4.99 1.94 -2.38
CA ASP A 59 4.59 2.41 -3.69
C ASP A 59 4.16 3.88 -3.66
N ARG A 60 4.45 4.60 -4.75
CA ARG A 60 4.10 6.02 -4.87
C ARG A 60 2.59 6.19 -4.95
N HIS A 61 2.06 7.27 -4.42
CA HIS A 61 0.62 7.57 -4.51
C HIS A 61 0.09 7.72 -5.95
N ASN A 62 0.96 7.98 -6.93
CA ASN A 62 0.59 8.02 -8.35
C ASN A 62 0.64 6.65 -9.05
N THR A 63 0.98 5.56 -8.36
CA THR A 63 0.86 4.19 -8.86
C THR A 63 -0.42 3.52 -8.36
N SER A 64 -0.69 2.31 -8.86
CA SER A 64 -1.84 1.52 -8.44
C SER A 64 -1.58 0.81 -7.12
N GLN A 65 -2.30 1.23 -6.07
CA GLN A 65 -2.26 0.61 -4.74
C GLN A 65 -3.06 -0.72 -4.66
N PHE A 66 -3.67 -1.14 -5.77
CA PHE A 66 -4.47 -2.37 -5.86
C PHE A 66 -3.69 -3.56 -6.42
N ILE A 67 -2.44 -3.35 -6.85
CA ILE A 67 -1.55 -4.42 -7.32
C ILE A 67 -1.25 -5.37 -6.15
N MET A 68 -1.42 -6.67 -6.39
CA MET A 68 -1.23 -7.70 -5.36
C MET A 68 0.22 -8.16 -5.26
N ASP A 69 0.91 -8.28 -6.39
CA ASP A 69 2.29 -8.77 -6.46
C ASP A 69 3.20 -7.69 -7.04
N GLY A 70 4.33 -7.43 -6.39
CA GLY A 70 5.23 -6.37 -6.85
C GLY A 70 6.40 -6.16 -5.91
N GLY A 71 7.00 -4.97 -6.00
CA GLY A 71 8.25 -4.63 -5.33
C GLY A 71 9.45 -4.74 -6.26
N TRP A 72 10.60 -4.31 -5.76
CA TRP A 72 11.85 -4.16 -6.50
C TRP A 72 13.03 -4.85 -5.80
N GLY A 73 12.76 -5.73 -4.83
CA GLY A 73 13.77 -6.43 -4.05
C GLY A 73 14.26 -5.63 -2.85
N ASP A 74 15.49 -5.91 -2.43
CA ASP A 74 16.17 -5.34 -1.26
C ASP A 74 17.10 -4.16 -1.60
N ASN A 75 17.18 -3.79 -2.88
CA ASN A 75 18.13 -2.81 -3.41
C ASN A 75 17.50 -1.47 -3.81
N VAL A 76 16.20 -1.28 -3.54
CA VAL A 76 15.49 -0.04 -3.82
C VAL A 76 14.81 0.48 -2.57
N GLU A 77 15.23 1.67 -2.14
CA GLU A 77 14.63 2.45 -1.06
C GLU A 77 13.90 3.66 -1.65
N MET A 78 12.73 3.97 -1.10
CA MET A 78 11.96 5.16 -1.46
C MET A 78 12.30 6.33 -0.55
N ASP A 79 12.10 7.55 -1.03
CA ASP A 79 11.98 8.68 -0.11
C ASP A 79 10.68 8.59 0.71
N ALA A 80 10.65 9.34 1.81
CA ALA A 80 9.52 9.35 2.74
C ALA A 80 8.34 10.23 2.29
N ALA A 81 8.31 10.73 1.04
CA ALA A 81 7.30 11.70 0.63
C ALA A 81 5.88 11.13 0.76
N ASP A 82 5.68 9.86 0.42
CA ASP A 82 4.36 9.22 0.46
C ASP A 82 3.82 9.11 1.90
N VAL A 83 4.64 8.65 2.85
CA VAL A 83 4.24 8.55 4.28
C VAL A 83 4.14 9.91 4.97
N LEU A 84 5.07 10.83 4.70
CA LEU A 84 5.07 12.16 5.33
C LEU A 84 3.95 13.04 4.80
N ALA A 85 3.64 12.99 3.50
CA ALA A 85 2.51 13.73 2.94
C ALA A 85 1.20 13.25 3.57
N ALA A 86 0.99 11.93 3.67
CA ALA A 86 -0.18 11.37 4.34
C ALA A 86 -0.25 11.82 5.81
N TYR A 87 0.88 11.77 6.53
CA TYR A 87 0.95 12.17 7.94
C TYR A 87 0.57 13.63 8.15
N TRP A 88 1.17 14.55 7.39
CA TRP A 88 0.88 15.97 7.53
C TRP A 88 -0.55 16.32 7.12
N MET A 89 -1.10 15.64 6.11
CA MET A 89 -2.53 15.78 5.77
C MET A 89 -3.42 15.27 6.90
N ALA A 90 -3.10 14.12 7.49
CA ALA A 90 -3.84 13.56 8.61
C ALA A 90 -3.80 14.48 9.85
N ARG A 91 -2.65 15.11 10.11
CA ARG A 91 -2.50 16.15 11.14
C ARG A 91 -3.34 17.39 10.83
N TYR A 92 -3.26 17.90 9.61
CA TYR A 92 -3.97 19.11 9.18
C TYR A 92 -5.50 18.97 9.30
N TYR A 93 -6.04 17.81 8.91
CA TYR A 93 -7.49 17.52 9.01
C TYR A 93 -7.93 16.97 10.38
N GLY A 94 -7.03 16.86 11.36
CA GLY A 94 -7.38 16.40 12.71
C GLY A 94 -7.64 14.90 12.85
N PHE A 95 -7.23 14.08 11.87
CA PHE A 95 -7.26 12.62 11.98
C PHE A 95 -6.20 12.08 12.94
N ILE A 96 -5.10 12.82 13.09
CA ILE A 96 -4.08 12.60 14.13
C ILE A 96 -4.08 13.83 15.00
N LEU A 97 -4.51 13.67 16.25
CA LEU A 97 -4.40 14.72 17.25
C LEU A 97 -2.95 14.82 17.73
N GLN A 98 -2.50 16.04 17.98
CA GLN A 98 -1.25 16.25 18.71
C GLN A 98 -1.50 15.78 20.14
N GLY A 99 -0.65 14.88 20.65
CA GLY A 99 -0.74 14.49 22.06
C GLY A 99 -0.57 15.73 22.94
N GLU A 100 -1.32 15.77 24.04
CA GLU A 100 -0.99 16.65 25.19
C GLU A 100 0.39 16.28 25.76
#